data_AF-A0AAV2KWD5-F1
#
_entry.id   AF-A0AAV2KWD5-F1
#
_cell.length_a   1.000
_cell.length_b   1.000
_cell.length_c   1.000
_cell.angle_alpha   90.00
_cell.angle_beta   90.00
_cell.angle_gamma   90.00
#
_symmetry.space_group_name_H-M   'P 1'
#
loop_
_entity.id
_entity.type
_entity.pdbx_description
1 polymer ?
#
loop_
_entity_poly.entity_id
_entity_poly.type
_entity_poly.pdbx_seq_one_letter_code
_entity_poly.pdbx_strand_id
1 'polypeptide(L)'
;MDLTGAVGHHGDNLVEKILTVLKPLPGHVTDVHVDMLELTTLQRSPQTQNILAPGCLAQAESSAARSLWEAMLTSKQKEAVLEVRRQLVEAASKEKLPIKMTMGRVTPDQLCSYVHPFRGSGEALESHCGVLQLGLATAQTLRHQSLPRWDACLAFERLLLQALGDSDFQSVLRQLLPLMKPLEDVGDSRSDRSPDECGPDELILLLIYLYSLSDQAPPIDHQEALEKALEKLERELIGAMTLVLTKEVELSPLVQKLTVHIVNNSSFDVRKE
;
A
#
# COMPACT_ATOMS: atom_id res chain seq x y z
N MET A 1 -3.98 -18.48 14.12
CA MET A 1 -4.15 -18.04 12.72
C MET A 1 -3.13 -16.94 12.54
N ASP A 2 -2.20 -17.07 11.59
CA ASP A 2 -1.16 -16.06 11.39
C ASP A 2 -1.75 -14.87 10.63
N LEU A 3 -2.28 -13.90 11.37
CA LEU A 3 -2.78 -12.65 10.82
C LEU A 3 -1.63 -11.69 10.48
N THR A 4 -0.44 -11.91 11.04
CA THR A 4 0.70 -10.99 10.90
C THR A 4 1.08 -10.83 9.44
N GLY A 5 1.14 -11.93 8.68
CA GLY A 5 1.44 -11.92 7.25
C GLY A 5 0.41 -11.19 6.38
N ALA A 6 -0.85 -11.10 6.82
CA ALA A 6 -1.93 -10.47 6.06
C ALA A 6 -2.08 -8.96 6.35
N VAL A 7 -1.65 -8.50 7.53
CA VAL A 7 -1.81 -7.10 7.95
C VAL A 7 -0.52 -6.29 7.98
N GLY A 8 0.64 -6.95 7.89
CA GLY A 8 1.94 -6.27 7.87
C GLY A 8 2.47 -5.99 6.47
N HIS A 9 3.32 -4.97 6.38
CA HIS A 9 4.07 -4.57 5.20
C HIS A 9 5.35 -5.40 5.14
N HIS A 10 5.25 -6.68 4.83
CA HIS A 10 6.38 -7.61 4.97
C HIS A 10 7.36 -7.56 3.81
N GLY A 11 6.90 -7.22 2.61
CA GLY A 11 7.71 -7.16 1.42
C GLY A 11 8.04 -5.73 1.02
N ASP A 12 9.29 -5.33 1.22
CA ASP A 12 9.89 -4.19 0.51
C ASP A 12 10.20 -4.55 -0.96
N ASN A 13 9.28 -5.28 -1.58
CA ASN A 13 9.30 -5.65 -2.99
C ASN A 13 8.39 -4.69 -3.77
N LEU A 14 8.63 -4.59 -5.07
CA LEU A 14 7.92 -3.63 -5.91
C LEU A 14 6.45 -4.02 -6.15
N VAL A 15 6.15 -5.32 -6.19
CA VAL A 15 4.80 -5.84 -6.44
C VAL A 15 3.85 -5.46 -5.31
N GLU A 16 4.27 -5.60 -4.05
CA GLU A 16 3.46 -5.25 -2.90
C GLU A 16 3.09 -3.77 -2.91
N LYS A 17 4.07 -2.89 -3.19
CA LYS A 17 3.81 -1.46 -3.36
C LYS A 17 2.85 -1.18 -4.51
N ILE A 18 2.96 -1.90 -5.63
CA ILE A 18 2.01 -1.73 -6.75
C ILE A 18 0.60 -2.13 -6.33
N LEU A 19 0.43 -3.29 -5.70
CA LEU A 19 -0.87 -3.83 -5.31
C LEU A 19 -1.56 -3.02 -4.21
N THR A 20 -0.80 -2.38 -3.33
CA THR A 20 -1.34 -1.54 -2.23
C THR A 20 -1.64 -0.11 -2.67
N VAL A 21 -0.82 0.45 -3.56
CA VAL A 21 -0.89 1.87 -3.95
C VAL A 21 -1.86 2.09 -5.12
N LEU A 22 -1.90 1.18 -6.10
CA LEU A 22 -2.76 1.33 -7.26
C LEU A 22 -4.20 0.87 -6.97
N LYS A 23 -5.15 1.42 -7.73
CA LYS A 23 -6.56 1.08 -7.57
C LYS A 23 -6.83 -0.36 -8.00
N PRO A 24 -7.72 -1.10 -7.33
CA PRO A 24 -8.15 -2.42 -7.81
C PRO A 24 -8.72 -2.35 -9.22
N LEU A 25 -8.44 -3.38 -10.02
CA LEU A 25 -9.02 -3.54 -11.34
C LEU A 25 -10.52 -3.86 -11.18
N PRO A 26 -11.45 -3.14 -11.84
CA PRO A 26 -12.88 -3.38 -11.68
C PRO A 26 -13.28 -4.83 -11.97
N GLY A 27 -13.97 -5.48 -11.04
CA GLY A 27 -14.37 -6.89 -11.15
C GLY A 27 -13.31 -7.90 -10.70
N HIS A 28 -12.12 -7.45 -10.31
CA HIS A 28 -11.05 -8.30 -9.79
C HIS A 28 -10.72 -7.98 -8.33
N VAL A 29 -10.20 -8.98 -7.62
CA VAL A 29 -9.83 -8.89 -6.20
C VAL A 29 -8.32 -8.96 -5.96
N THR A 30 -7.56 -9.41 -6.96
CA THR A 30 -6.12 -9.67 -6.86
C THR A 30 -5.28 -8.89 -7.88
N ASP A 31 -5.91 -8.04 -8.69
CA ASP A 31 -5.24 -7.27 -9.74
C ASP A 31 -5.59 -5.78 -9.61
N VAL A 32 -4.75 -4.94 -10.21
CA VAL A 32 -4.88 -3.49 -10.15
C VAL A 32 -5.03 -2.89 -11.53
N HIS A 33 -5.69 -1.74 -11.56
CA HIS A 33 -5.84 -0.93 -12.75
C HIS A 33 -4.52 -0.23 -13.08
N VAL A 34 -3.94 -0.62 -14.22
CA VAL A 34 -2.82 0.12 -14.84
C VAL A 34 -3.37 1.15 -15.84
N ASP A 35 -3.08 2.43 -15.63
CA ASP A 35 -3.50 3.49 -16.56
C ASP A 35 -2.72 3.37 -17.88
N MET A 36 -3.42 3.07 -18.97
CA MET A 36 -2.82 2.84 -20.29
C MET A 36 -2.69 4.12 -21.12
N LEU A 37 -3.06 5.28 -20.60
CA LEU A 37 -3.10 6.54 -21.35
C LEU A 37 -1.75 6.85 -22.01
N GLU A 38 -0.66 6.53 -21.32
CA GLU A 38 0.71 6.75 -21.76
C GLU A 38 1.12 5.91 -22.99
N LEU A 39 0.28 4.99 -23.44
CA LEU A 39 0.41 4.20 -24.68
C LEU A 39 -0.55 4.63 -25.78
N THR A 40 -1.33 5.69 -25.56
CA THR A 40 -2.32 6.18 -26.52
C THR A 40 -2.00 7.60 -26.97
N THR A 41 -2.70 8.05 -28.01
CA THR A 41 -2.73 9.46 -28.44
C THR A 41 -3.81 10.27 -27.73
N LEU A 42 -4.60 9.62 -26.85
CA LEU A 42 -5.69 10.28 -26.14
C LEU A 42 -5.14 11.28 -25.13
N GLN A 43 -5.85 12.40 -24.99
CA GLN A 43 -5.59 13.40 -23.97
C GLN A 43 -6.49 13.14 -22.76
N ARG A 44 -5.98 13.42 -21.56
CA ARG A 44 -6.75 13.28 -20.33
C ARG A 44 -7.85 14.34 -20.31
N SER A 45 -9.10 13.93 -20.43
CA SER A 45 -10.27 14.78 -20.29
C SER A 45 -11.38 14.02 -19.56
N PRO A 46 -12.36 14.72 -18.95
CA PRO A 46 -13.50 14.07 -18.31
C PRO A 46 -14.29 13.15 -19.27
N GLN A 47 -14.23 13.43 -20.57
CA GLN A 47 -14.90 12.67 -21.62
C GLN A 47 -14.14 11.38 -21.96
N THR A 48 -12.82 11.33 -21.77
CA THR A 48 -11.97 10.18 -22.10
C THR A 48 -11.75 9.22 -20.93
N GLN A 49 -12.15 9.59 -19.71
CA GLN A 49 -11.93 8.82 -18.48
C GLN A 49 -12.48 7.38 -18.48
N ASN A 50 -13.46 7.07 -19.33
CA ASN A 50 -14.05 5.73 -19.46
C ASN A 50 -13.93 5.12 -20.87
N ILE A 51 -13.18 5.77 -21.76
CA ILE A 51 -13.01 5.28 -23.14
C ILE A 51 -11.88 4.25 -23.21
N LEU A 52 -10.83 4.43 -22.40
CA LEU A 52 -9.66 3.58 -22.42
C LEU A 52 -9.82 2.40 -21.44
N ALA A 53 -9.64 1.19 -21.95
CA ALA A 53 -9.63 0.00 -21.11
C ALA A 53 -8.41 0.00 -20.18
N PRO A 54 -8.59 -0.37 -18.91
CA PRO A 54 -7.48 -0.52 -17.96
C PRO A 54 -6.54 -1.66 -18.38
N GLY A 55 -5.25 -1.51 -18.08
CA GLY A 55 -4.30 -2.63 -18.11
C GLY A 55 -4.36 -3.48 -16.84
N CYS A 56 -3.69 -4.62 -16.87
CA CYS A 56 -3.62 -5.64 -15.83
C CYS A 56 -2.18 -6.13 -15.59
N LEU A 57 -1.90 -6.61 -14.39
CA LEU A 57 -0.59 -7.20 -14.06
C LEU A 57 -0.50 -8.67 -14.44
N ALA A 58 -1.65 -9.36 -14.52
CA ALA A 58 -1.71 -10.77 -14.87
C ALA A 58 -1.38 -11.00 -16.36
N GLN A 59 -0.15 -11.46 -16.63
CA GLN A 59 0.36 -11.68 -17.98
C GLN A 59 0.79 -13.14 -18.18
N ALA A 60 -0.18 -14.05 -18.29
CA ALA A 60 0.07 -15.50 -18.33
C ALA A 60 0.82 -15.96 -19.59
N GLU A 61 0.56 -15.31 -20.73
CA GLU A 61 1.03 -15.76 -22.04
C GLU A 61 2.45 -15.31 -22.37
N SER A 62 2.92 -14.19 -21.79
CA SER A 62 4.24 -13.63 -22.07
C SER A 62 5.30 -14.16 -21.09
N SER A 63 6.27 -14.93 -21.61
CA SER A 63 7.40 -15.42 -20.80
C SER A 63 8.26 -14.30 -20.23
N ALA A 64 8.46 -13.22 -20.99
CA ALA A 64 9.21 -12.04 -20.56
C ALA A 64 8.48 -11.31 -19.42
N ALA A 65 7.16 -11.13 -19.54
CA ALA A 65 6.36 -10.50 -18.48
C ALA A 65 6.33 -11.36 -17.21
N ARG A 66 6.21 -12.69 -17.33
CA ARG A 66 6.29 -13.61 -16.17
C ARG A 66 7.63 -13.54 -15.47
N SER A 67 8.73 -13.59 -16.22
CA SER A 67 10.07 -13.47 -15.66
C SER A 67 10.27 -12.11 -14.97
N LEU A 68 9.76 -11.02 -15.55
CA LEU A 68 9.80 -9.71 -14.92
C LEU A 68 8.95 -9.67 -13.64
N TRP A 69 7.75 -10.23 -13.66
CA TRP A 69 6.87 -10.32 -12.49
C TRP A 69 7.53 -11.07 -11.33
N GLU A 70 8.14 -12.23 -11.60
CA GLU A 70 8.89 -13.02 -10.61
C GLU A 70 10.07 -12.23 -10.04
N ALA A 71 10.82 -11.51 -10.88
CA ALA A 71 11.91 -10.66 -10.44
C ALA A 71 11.40 -9.51 -9.54
N MET A 72 10.28 -8.88 -9.90
CA MET A 72 9.67 -7.80 -9.11
C MET A 72 9.16 -8.28 -7.74
N LEU A 73 8.70 -9.53 -7.66
CA LEU A 73 8.19 -10.14 -6.43
C LEU A 73 9.31 -10.50 -5.44
N THR A 74 10.45 -10.94 -5.96
CA THR A 74 11.55 -11.51 -5.15
C THR A 74 12.68 -10.52 -4.84
N SER A 75 12.85 -9.48 -5.66
CA SER A 75 13.93 -8.50 -5.49
C SER A 75 13.49 -7.26 -4.71
N LYS A 76 14.47 -6.53 -4.17
CA LYS A 76 14.22 -5.24 -3.52
C LYS A 76 13.74 -4.22 -4.54
N GLN A 77 12.94 -3.24 -4.12
CA GLN A 77 12.38 -2.21 -5.01
C GLN A 77 13.38 -1.61 -6.01
N LYS A 78 14.59 -1.23 -5.56
CA LYS A 78 15.60 -0.62 -6.44
C LYS A 78 16.07 -1.55 -7.56
N GLU A 79 16.25 -2.83 -7.25
CA GLU A 79 16.68 -3.85 -8.21
C GLU A 79 15.54 -4.19 -9.17
N ALA A 80 14.33 -4.35 -8.65
CA ALA A 80 13.12 -4.55 -9.44
C ALA A 80 12.93 -3.42 -10.47
N VAL A 81 13.06 -2.15 -10.04
CA VAL A 81 12.94 -0.99 -10.94
C VAL A 81 14.02 -0.96 -12.02
N LEU A 82 15.26 -1.39 -11.70
CA LEU A 82 16.33 -1.51 -12.68
C LEU A 82 16.04 -2.63 -13.70
N GLU A 83 15.48 -3.74 -13.24
CA GLU A 83 15.10 -4.87 -14.10
C GLU A 83 13.92 -4.50 -15.04
N VAL A 84 12.91 -3.78 -14.52
CA VAL A 84 11.83 -3.21 -15.34
C VAL A 84 12.41 -2.34 -16.45
N ARG A 85 13.32 -1.42 -16.10
CA ARG A 85 14.01 -0.59 -17.09
C ARG A 85 14.75 -1.43 -18.12
N ARG A 86 15.49 -2.46 -17.69
CA ARG A 86 16.27 -3.34 -18.57
C ARG A 86 15.36 -4.02 -19.60
N GLN A 87 14.24 -4.59 -19.15
CA GLN A 87 13.26 -5.28 -20.01
C GLN A 87 12.56 -4.33 -20.99
N LEU A 88 12.21 -3.10 -20.55
CA LEU A 88 11.63 -2.08 -21.45
C LEU A 88 12.61 -1.69 -22.56
N VAL A 89 13.88 -1.49 -22.21
CA VAL A 89 14.94 -1.18 -23.18
C VAL A 89 15.19 -2.35 -24.13
N GLU A 90 15.19 -3.58 -23.62
CA GLU A 90 15.36 -4.79 -24.43
C GLU A 90 14.21 -4.95 -25.43
N ALA A 91 12.96 -4.78 -24.98
CA ALA A 91 11.77 -4.81 -25.83
C ALA A 91 11.85 -3.75 -26.94
N ALA A 92 12.15 -2.50 -26.60
CA ALA A 92 12.23 -1.44 -27.59
C ALA A 92 13.42 -1.63 -28.56
N SER A 93 14.51 -2.26 -28.10
CA SER A 93 15.66 -2.58 -28.94
C SER A 93 15.36 -3.70 -29.94
N LYS A 94 14.57 -4.71 -29.55
CA LYS A 94 14.09 -5.77 -30.45
C LYS A 94 13.24 -5.22 -31.58
N GLU A 95 12.41 -4.23 -31.27
CA GLU A 95 11.53 -3.53 -32.21
C GLU A 95 12.23 -2.40 -32.98
N LYS A 96 13.53 -2.17 -32.74
CA LYS A 96 14.34 -1.10 -33.36
C LYS A 96 13.75 0.31 -33.17
N LEU A 97 13.06 0.54 -32.04
CA LEU A 97 12.45 1.82 -31.71
C LEU A 97 13.51 2.84 -31.26
N PRO A 98 13.29 4.16 -31.50
CA PRO A 98 14.23 5.19 -31.08
C PRO A 98 14.22 5.36 -29.57
N ILE A 99 15.23 4.82 -28.89
CA ILE A 99 15.41 4.95 -27.43
C ILE A 99 16.56 5.90 -27.14
N LYS A 100 16.31 6.89 -26.27
CA LYS A 100 17.38 7.69 -25.67
C LYS A 100 17.80 7.03 -24.35
N MET A 101 18.98 6.43 -24.33
CA MET A 101 19.53 5.85 -23.10
C MET A 101 20.07 6.93 -22.16
N THR A 102 19.46 7.06 -20.99
CA THR A 102 19.91 7.98 -19.93
C THR A 102 20.53 7.18 -18.78
N MET A 103 21.81 7.35 -18.52
CA MET A 103 22.48 6.70 -17.38
C MET A 103 22.10 7.40 -16.07
N GLY A 104 21.88 6.64 -14.98
CA GLY A 104 21.57 7.19 -13.65
C GLY A 104 20.34 6.58 -12.97
N ARG A 105 19.82 7.29 -11.96
CA ARG A 105 18.64 6.88 -11.18
C ARG A 105 17.43 6.75 -12.11
N VAL A 106 16.73 5.62 -12.00
CA VAL A 106 15.50 5.38 -12.74
C VAL A 106 14.39 6.21 -12.11
N THR A 107 13.84 7.14 -12.88
CA THR A 107 12.67 7.94 -12.48
C THR A 107 11.43 7.45 -13.22
N PRO A 108 10.22 7.77 -12.73
CA PRO A 108 8.99 7.44 -13.43
C PRO A 108 8.95 8.00 -14.87
N ASP A 109 9.44 9.23 -15.05
CA ASP A 109 9.50 9.88 -16.37
C ASP A 109 10.42 9.14 -17.33
N GLN A 110 11.52 8.56 -16.82
CA GLN A 110 12.39 7.73 -17.63
C GLN A 110 11.67 6.44 -18.06
N LEU A 111 10.94 5.77 -17.16
CA LEU A 111 10.16 4.58 -17.51
C LEU A 111 9.13 4.91 -18.60
N CYS A 112 8.37 6.00 -18.44
CA CYS A 112 7.43 6.47 -19.47
C CYS A 112 8.13 6.77 -20.80
N SER A 113 9.34 7.35 -20.77
CA SER A 113 10.10 7.65 -22.00
C SER A 113 10.49 6.39 -22.80
N TYR A 114 10.66 5.24 -22.15
CA TYR A 114 10.89 3.96 -22.82
C TYR A 114 9.61 3.32 -23.36
N VAL A 115 8.45 3.69 -22.81
CA VAL A 115 7.13 3.20 -23.22
C VAL A 115 6.54 3.99 -24.39
N HIS A 116 6.76 5.31 -24.46
CA HIS A 116 6.20 6.18 -25.51
C HIS A 116 6.51 5.77 -26.95
N PRO A 117 7.68 5.23 -27.31
CA PRO A 117 7.98 4.81 -28.68
C PRO A 117 7.02 3.71 -29.20
N PHE A 118 6.36 2.95 -28.32
CA PHE A 118 5.41 1.89 -28.69
C PHE A 118 4.03 2.43 -29.12
N ARG A 119 3.71 3.71 -28.86
CA ARG A 119 2.40 4.31 -29.21
C ARG A 119 2.02 4.20 -30.69
N GLY A 120 3.03 4.12 -31.57
CA GLY A 120 2.85 4.10 -33.03
C GLY A 120 2.94 2.72 -33.67
N SER A 121 3.22 1.66 -32.90
CA SER A 121 3.41 0.31 -33.45
C SER A 121 2.51 -0.69 -32.73
N GLY A 122 1.38 -1.02 -33.37
CA GLY A 122 0.39 -1.98 -32.83
C GLY A 122 0.98 -3.37 -32.61
N GLU A 123 1.76 -3.88 -33.57
CA GLU A 123 2.39 -5.21 -33.47
C GLU A 123 3.41 -5.28 -32.32
N ALA A 124 4.21 -4.22 -32.13
CA ALA A 124 5.16 -4.15 -31.01
C ALA A 124 4.43 -4.05 -29.66
N LEU A 125 3.32 -3.30 -29.62
CA LEU A 125 2.48 -3.15 -28.44
C LEU A 125 1.84 -4.48 -28.04
N GLU A 126 1.26 -5.22 -28.98
CA GLU A 126 0.66 -6.54 -28.74
C GLU A 126 1.73 -7.53 -28.25
N SER A 127 2.88 -7.56 -28.91
CA SER A 127 3.97 -8.49 -28.59
C SER A 127 4.60 -8.25 -27.20
N HIS A 128 4.63 -7.01 -26.74
CA HIS A 128 5.29 -6.61 -25.49
C HIS A 128 4.32 -6.04 -24.45
N CYS A 129 3.01 -6.21 -24.63
CA CYS A 129 1.97 -5.58 -23.81
C CYS A 129 2.18 -5.82 -22.30
N GLY A 130 2.52 -7.04 -21.90
CA GLY A 130 2.73 -7.37 -20.50
C GLY A 130 3.92 -6.64 -19.86
N VAL A 131 5.05 -6.54 -20.56
CA VAL A 131 6.22 -5.80 -20.06
C VAL A 131 5.91 -4.31 -19.96
N LEU A 132 5.18 -3.77 -20.94
CA LEU A 132 4.77 -2.36 -20.95
C LEU A 132 3.79 -2.05 -19.81
N GLN A 133 2.84 -2.93 -19.53
CA GLN A 133 1.89 -2.78 -18.41
C GLN A 133 2.60 -2.83 -17.06
N LEU A 134 3.55 -3.76 -16.86
CA LEU A 134 4.37 -3.79 -15.64
C LEU A 134 5.26 -2.54 -15.50
N GLY A 135 5.79 -2.05 -16.61
CA GLY A 135 6.54 -0.79 -16.66
C GLY A 135 5.71 0.44 -16.29
N LEU A 136 4.49 0.53 -16.81
CA LEU A 136 3.55 1.61 -16.51
C LEU A 136 3.05 1.54 -15.07
N ALA A 137 2.71 0.35 -14.57
CA ALA A 137 2.34 0.13 -13.17
C ALA A 137 3.46 0.63 -12.24
N THR A 138 4.70 0.26 -12.54
CA THR A 138 5.88 0.73 -11.79
C THR A 138 5.99 2.26 -11.81
N ALA A 139 5.87 2.89 -12.98
CA ALA A 139 5.96 4.35 -13.10
C ALA A 139 4.83 5.05 -12.33
N GLN A 140 3.61 4.50 -12.36
CA GLN A 140 2.45 5.03 -11.66
C GLN A 140 2.60 4.93 -10.13
N THR A 141 3.04 3.76 -9.63
CA THR A 141 3.30 3.56 -8.20
C THR A 141 4.36 4.53 -7.70
N LEU A 142 5.46 4.70 -8.43
CA LEU A 142 6.53 5.62 -8.06
C LEU A 142 6.13 7.10 -8.11
N ARG A 143 5.06 7.47 -8.84
CA ARG A 143 4.49 8.83 -8.87
C ARG A 143 3.38 9.04 -7.84
N HIS A 144 2.89 7.98 -7.22
CA HIS A 144 1.68 8.06 -6.42
C HIS A 144 1.93 8.77 -5.09
N GLN A 145 1.03 9.67 -4.71
CA GLN A 145 1.13 10.47 -3.49
C GLN A 145 1.10 9.65 -2.20
N SER A 146 0.57 8.43 -2.23
CA SER A 146 0.51 7.54 -1.04
C SER A 146 1.76 6.67 -0.86
N LEU A 147 2.70 6.66 -1.81
CA LEU A 147 3.91 5.85 -1.70
C LEU A 147 4.80 6.27 -0.51
N PRO A 148 5.05 7.57 -0.25
CA PRO A 148 5.77 8.01 0.94
C PRO A 148 5.10 7.56 2.25
N ARG A 149 3.77 7.66 2.32
CA ARG A 149 2.98 7.16 3.46
C ARG A 149 3.16 5.67 3.67
N TRP A 150 3.15 4.89 2.60
CA TRP A 150 3.41 3.45 2.65
C TRP A 150 4.81 3.15 3.20
N ASP A 151 5.84 3.86 2.73
CA ASP A 151 7.22 3.71 3.22
C ASP A 151 7.34 4.11 4.71
N ALA A 152 6.62 5.14 5.15
CA ALA A 152 6.55 5.54 6.55
C ALA A 152 5.88 4.46 7.43
N CYS A 153 4.79 3.86 6.96
CA CYS A 153 4.12 2.75 7.65
C CYS A 153 5.04 1.54 7.79
N LEU A 154 5.74 1.15 6.72
CA LEU A 154 6.73 0.07 6.73
C LEU A 154 7.87 0.35 7.73
N ALA A 155 8.42 1.56 7.71
CA ALA A 155 9.50 1.94 8.62
C ALA A 155 9.04 1.89 10.08
N PHE A 156 7.82 2.34 10.34
CA PHE A 156 7.22 2.30 11.67
C PHE A 156 6.93 0.87 12.14
N GLU A 157 6.42 0.00 11.27
CA GLU A 157 6.23 -1.42 11.57
C GLU A 157 7.56 -2.11 11.95
N ARG A 158 8.64 -1.84 11.22
CA ARG A 158 9.98 -2.32 11.55
C ARG A 158 10.49 -1.80 12.89
N LEU A 159 10.22 -0.53 13.21
CA LEU A 159 10.55 0.06 14.51
C LEU A 159 9.81 -0.64 15.64
N LEU A 160 8.50 -0.90 15.47
CA LEU A 160 7.67 -1.59 16.44
C LEU A 160 8.14 -3.04 16.66
N LEU A 161 8.48 -3.76 15.59
CA LEU A 161 9.06 -5.10 15.68
C LEU A 161 10.37 -5.11 16.48
N GLN A 162 11.25 -4.14 16.22
CA GLN A 162 12.50 -4.01 16.98
C GLN A 162 12.20 -3.71 18.46
N ALA A 163 11.28 -2.77 18.73
CA ALA A 163 10.90 -2.41 20.10
C ALA A 163 10.24 -3.57 20.86
N LEU A 164 9.51 -4.47 20.17
CA LEU A 164 8.95 -5.68 20.77
C LEU A 164 10.02 -6.69 21.19
N GLY A 165 11.17 -6.70 20.51
CA GLY A 165 12.34 -7.48 20.92
C GLY A 165 13.08 -6.90 22.12
N ASP A 166 13.09 -5.57 22.26
CA ASP A 166 13.88 -4.85 23.26
C ASP A 166 13.07 -4.43 24.52
N SER A 167 11.74 -4.38 24.45
CA SER A 167 10.87 -3.78 25.49
C SER A 167 9.53 -4.52 25.67
N ASP A 168 8.84 -4.25 26.80
CA ASP A 168 7.53 -4.84 27.08
C ASP A 168 6.46 -4.37 26.09
N PHE A 169 5.51 -5.24 25.74
CA PHE A 169 4.40 -4.94 24.82
C PHE A 169 3.65 -3.63 25.12
N GLN A 170 3.45 -3.31 26.41
CA GLN A 170 2.80 -2.05 26.82
C GLN A 170 3.58 -0.81 26.40
N SER A 171 4.91 -0.87 26.44
CA SER A 171 5.76 0.24 26.03
C SER A 171 5.69 0.46 24.52
N VAL A 172 5.58 -0.64 23.75
CA VAL A 172 5.39 -0.61 22.29
C VAL A 172 4.02 -0.04 21.94
N LEU A 173 2.95 -0.48 22.60
CA LEU A 173 1.60 0.08 22.42
C LEU A 173 1.54 1.59 22.73
N ARG A 174 2.26 2.07 23.76
CA ARG A 174 2.34 3.51 24.06
C ARG A 174 2.94 4.33 22.92
N GLN A 175 3.80 3.75 22.08
CA GLN A 175 4.39 4.44 20.93
C GLN A 175 3.36 4.74 19.83
N LEU A 176 2.18 4.09 19.85
CA LEU A 176 1.09 4.42 18.94
C LEU A 176 0.29 5.66 19.35
N LEU A 177 0.26 6.01 20.64
CA LEU A 177 -0.54 7.14 21.14
C LEU A 177 -0.18 8.47 20.47
N PRO A 178 1.11 8.82 20.27
CA PRO A 178 1.48 10.04 19.55
C PRO A 178 0.99 10.08 18.10
N LEU A 179 0.87 8.94 17.43
CA LEU A 179 0.36 8.87 16.05
C LEU A 179 -1.16 9.07 15.97
N MET A 180 -1.88 8.64 17.01
CA MET A 180 -3.33 8.81 17.10
C MET A 180 -3.72 10.18 17.65
N LYS A 181 -2.84 10.84 18.40
CA LYS A 181 -3.11 12.18 18.90
C LYS A 181 -3.08 13.17 17.72
N PRO A 182 -4.12 14.00 17.56
CA PRO A 182 -4.01 15.15 16.68
C PRO A 182 -2.86 16.02 17.20
N LEU A 183 -2.00 16.51 16.30
CA LEU A 183 -1.05 17.57 16.65
C LEU A 183 -1.88 18.80 17.05
N GLU A 184 -2.16 18.94 18.35
CA GLU A 184 -2.60 20.19 18.93
C GLU A 184 -1.36 21.08 18.98
N ASP A 185 -1.16 21.89 17.94
CA ASP A 185 -0.58 23.25 17.97
C ASP A 185 0.10 23.57 16.62
N VAL A 186 -0.63 24.23 15.72
CA VAL A 186 -0.29 25.51 15.05
C VAL A 186 -1.52 25.92 14.25
N GLY A 187 -1.91 27.19 14.39
CA GLY A 187 -3.20 27.75 14.00
C GLY A 187 -3.73 27.41 12.61
N ASP A 188 -5.06 27.27 12.57
CA ASP A 188 -5.92 27.65 11.46
C ASP A 188 -5.58 27.01 10.10
N SER A 189 -5.79 25.69 9.97
CA SER A 189 -6.09 25.05 8.68
C SER A 189 -6.85 23.75 8.88
N ARG A 190 -8.06 23.70 8.32
CA ARG A 190 -8.84 22.47 8.14
C ARG A 190 -7.99 21.47 7.38
N SER A 191 -7.92 20.22 7.87
CA SER A 191 -7.53 19.06 7.06
C SER A 191 -6.18 19.20 6.32
N ASP A 192 -5.09 19.44 7.05
CA ASP A 192 -3.75 19.18 6.49
C ASP A 192 -2.97 18.31 7.47
N ARG A 193 -3.46 17.07 7.63
CA ARG A 193 -2.60 15.95 8.04
C ARG A 193 -1.48 15.90 7.01
N SER A 194 -0.22 15.84 7.43
CA SER A 194 0.88 15.71 6.46
C SER A 194 0.61 14.46 5.59
N PRO A 195 0.92 14.49 4.29
CA PRO A 195 0.61 13.39 3.36
C PRO A 195 1.29 12.06 3.75
N ASP A 196 2.22 12.10 4.71
CA ASP A 196 2.99 10.99 5.25
C ASP A 196 2.38 10.39 6.54
N GLU A 197 1.33 10.99 7.11
CA GLU A 197 0.69 10.49 8.34
C GLU A 197 -0.14 9.22 8.09
N CYS A 198 -0.02 8.25 8.99
CA CYS A 198 -0.81 7.01 8.96
C CYS A 198 -2.30 7.32 9.07
N GLY A 199 -3.09 6.82 8.12
CA GLY A 199 -4.55 6.94 8.17
C GLY A 199 -5.17 6.03 9.24
N PRO A 200 -6.48 6.17 9.48
CA PRO A 200 -7.19 5.35 10.45
C PRO A 200 -7.12 3.85 10.12
N ASP A 201 -7.12 3.50 8.83
CA ASP A 201 -7.03 2.11 8.37
C ASP A 201 -5.66 1.52 8.71
N GLU A 202 -4.58 2.25 8.43
CA GLU A 202 -3.22 1.84 8.76
C GLU A 202 -3.02 1.70 10.27
N LEU A 203 -3.59 2.60 11.08
CA LEU A 203 -3.54 2.50 12.55
C LEU A 203 -4.27 1.26 13.08
N ILE A 204 -5.43 0.91 12.49
CA ILE A 204 -6.16 -0.33 12.83
C ILE A 204 -5.34 -1.56 12.44
N LEU A 205 -4.75 -1.57 11.24
CA LEU A 205 -3.90 -2.67 10.77
C LEU A 205 -2.66 -2.86 11.67
N LEU A 206 -2.01 -1.77 12.09
CA LEU A 206 -0.88 -1.80 13.03
C LEU A 206 -1.27 -2.35 14.41
N LEU A 207 -2.47 -2.01 14.92
CA LEU A 207 -2.97 -2.60 16.16
C LEU A 207 -3.19 -4.11 15.98
N ILE A 208 -3.90 -4.53 14.93
CA ILE A 208 -4.13 -5.95 14.66
C ILE A 208 -2.80 -6.69 14.53
N TYR A 209 -1.82 -6.09 13.85
CA TYR A 209 -0.49 -6.63 13.70
C TYR A 209 0.21 -6.86 15.03
N LEU A 210 0.26 -5.85 15.89
CA LEU A 210 0.87 -5.93 17.21
C LEU A 210 0.20 -6.96 18.12
N TYR A 211 -1.14 -6.97 18.15
CA TYR A 211 -1.90 -7.96 18.93
C TYR A 211 -1.76 -9.39 18.38
N SER A 212 -1.49 -9.54 17.09
CA SER A 212 -1.22 -10.85 16.48
C SER A 212 0.18 -11.37 16.81
N LEU A 213 1.12 -10.47 17.12
CA LEU A 213 2.47 -10.81 17.53
C LEU A 213 2.59 -11.07 19.04
N SER A 214 1.70 -10.49 19.86
CA SER A 214 1.73 -10.62 21.31
C SER A 214 1.03 -11.88 21.82
N ASP A 215 1.50 -13.05 21.41
CA ASP A 215 1.05 -14.35 21.99
C ASP A 215 1.92 -14.80 23.18
N GLN A 216 2.29 -13.86 24.06
CA GLN A 216 3.16 -14.13 25.20
C GLN A 216 2.40 -13.85 26.51
N ALA A 217 1.89 -14.93 27.12
CA ALA A 217 1.31 -14.89 28.46
C ALA A 217 2.42 -14.53 29.49
N PRO A 218 2.28 -13.44 30.26
CA PRO A 218 3.26 -13.11 31.30
C PRO A 218 3.16 -14.07 32.52
N PRO A 219 4.24 -14.21 33.31
CA PRO A 219 4.25 -15.03 34.52
C PRO A 219 3.40 -14.43 35.67
N ILE A 220 2.83 -15.34 36.45
CA ILE A 220 1.62 -15.21 37.30
C ILE A 220 1.70 -14.17 38.43
N ASP A 221 2.88 -13.71 38.83
CA ASP A 221 3.05 -12.94 40.09
C ASP A 221 2.94 -11.40 39.93
N HIS A 222 2.95 -10.86 38.71
CA HIS A 222 2.82 -9.40 38.43
C HIS A 222 1.61 -9.09 37.54
N GLN A 223 0.74 -10.08 37.35
CA GLN A 223 -0.35 -10.11 36.39
C GLN A 223 -1.36 -8.98 36.61
N GLU A 224 -1.89 -8.80 37.83
CA GLU A 224 -3.00 -7.85 38.08
C GLU A 224 -2.61 -6.37 37.86
N ALA A 225 -1.40 -5.98 38.26
CA ALA A 225 -0.94 -4.59 38.09
C ALA A 225 -0.62 -4.29 36.63
N LEU A 226 -0.04 -5.28 35.93
CA LEU A 226 0.28 -5.19 34.51
C LEU A 226 -1.00 -5.17 33.67
N GLU A 227 -1.98 -6.04 33.96
CA GLU A 227 -3.30 -6.06 33.31
C GLU A 227 -4.05 -4.74 33.50
N LYS A 228 -4.12 -4.19 34.72
CA LYS A 228 -4.75 -2.88 34.95
C LYS A 228 -4.07 -1.74 34.19
N ALA A 229 -2.74 -1.77 34.08
CA ALA A 229 -2.00 -0.77 33.31
C ALA A 229 -2.25 -0.91 31.80
N LEU A 230 -2.40 -2.14 31.31
CA LEU A 230 -2.76 -2.43 29.92
C LEU A 230 -4.20 -1.98 29.62
N GLU A 231 -5.17 -2.33 30.46
CA GLU A 231 -6.57 -1.91 30.29
C GLU A 231 -6.69 -0.38 30.25
N LYS A 232 -5.94 0.33 31.09
CA LYS A 232 -5.90 1.80 31.06
C LYS A 232 -5.35 2.31 29.72
N LEU A 233 -4.27 1.72 29.24
CA LEU A 233 -3.65 2.08 27.96
C LEU A 233 -4.58 1.79 26.78
N GLU A 234 -5.27 0.66 26.78
CA GLU A 234 -6.27 0.30 25.78
C GLU A 234 -7.41 1.32 25.74
N ARG A 235 -7.91 1.76 26.90
CA ARG A 235 -8.93 2.82 26.96
C ARG A 235 -8.43 4.14 26.38
N GLU A 236 -7.17 4.50 26.64
CA GLU A 236 -6.55 5.69 26.06
C GLU A 236 -6.41 5.56 24.53
N LEU A 237 -6.00 4.39 24.02
CA LEU A 237 -5.91 4.10 22.59
C LEU A 237 -7.29 4.12 21.92
N ILE A 238 -8.31 3.52 22.53
CA ILE A 238 -9.69 3.55 22.04
C ILE A 238 -10.19 4.99 21.97
N GLY A 239 -9.94 5.80 23.01
CA GLY A 239 -10.30 7.22 23.01
C GLY A 239 -9.61 8.00 21.90
N ALA A 240 -8.30 7.80 21.72
CA ALA A 240 -7.52 8.44 20.66
C ALA A 240 -7.99 8.02 19.26
N MET A 241 -8.23 6.73 19.03
CA MET A 241 -8.73 6.19 17.77
C MET A 241 -10.13 6.71 17.45
N THR A 242 -11.02 6.75 18.45
CA THR A 242 -12.37 7.31 18.29
C THR A 242 -12.29 8.76 17.82
N LEU A 243 -11.39 9.54 18.41
CA LEU A 243 -11.19 10.92 18.03
C LEU A 243 -10.67 11.07 16.59
N VAL A 244 -9.73 10.22 16.15
CA VAL A 244 -9.27 10.17 14.75
C VAL A 244 -10.44 9.87 13.81
N LEU A 245 -11.23 8.83 14.10
CA LEU A 245 -12.36 8.42 13.28
C LEU A 245 -13.46 9.48 13.19
N THR A 246 -13.75 10.18 14.29
CA THR A 246 -14.77 11.26 14.30
C THR A 246 -14.36 12.52 13.53
N LYS A 247 -13.06 12.68 13.23
CA LYS A 247 -12.56 13.82 12.45
C LYS A 247 -12.59 13.56 10.94
N GLU A 248 -12.72 12.31 10.52
CA GLU A 248 -12.81 11.95 9.11
C GLU A 248 -14.20 12.31 8.53
N VAL A 249 -14.21 12.95 7.36
CA VAL A 249 -15.45 13.36 6.67
C VAL A 249 -16.13 12.15 6.03
N GLU A 250 -15.35 11.17 5.57
CA GLU A 250 -15.81 9.92 4.99
C GLU A 250 -15.07 8.75 5.64
N LEU A 251 -15.80 7.82 6.26
CA LEU A 251 -15.21 6.61 6.82
C LEU A 251 -14.80 5.67 5.69
N SER A 252 -13.64 5.03 5.82
CA SER A 252 -13.18 4.03 4.86
C SER A 252 -14.15 2.83 4.80
N PRO A 253 -14.18 2.07 3.69
CA PRO A 253 -14.97 0.84 3.60
C PRO A 253 -14.61 -0.19 4.68
N LEU A 254 -13.35 -0.21 5.14
CA LEU A 254 -12.89 -1.08 6.22
C LEU A 254 -13.59 -0.71 7.54
N VAL A 255 -13.52 0.57 7.93
CA VAL A 255 -14.13 1.06 9.16
C VAL A 255 -15.66 0.93 9.09
N GLN A 256 -16.28 1.21 7.95
CA GLN A 256 -17.71 1.02 7.76
C GLN A 256 -18.12 -0.44 7.96
N LYS A 257 -17.37 -1.41 7.40
CA LYS A 257 -17.64 -2.83 7.60
C LYS A 257 -17.48 -3.22 9.07
N LEU A 258 -16.41 -2.78 9.73
CA LEU A 258 -16.17 -3.10 11.15
C LEU A 258 -17.26 -2.51 12.05
N THR A 259 -17.62 -1.23 11.86
CA THR A 259 -18.62 -0.54 12.69
C THR A 259 -20.04 -1.08 12.46
N VAL A 260 -20.44 -1.36 11.22
CA VAL A 260 -21.76 -1.95 10.91
C VAL A 260 -21.89 -3.37 11.47
N HIS A 261 -20.83 -4.19 11.41
CA HIS A 261 -20.84 -5.52 12.03
C HIS A 261 -20.93 -5.47 13.56
N ILE A 262 -20.28 -4.50 14.21
CA ILE A 262 -20.34 -4.32 15.67
C ILE A 262 -21.76 -3.93 16.12
N VAL A 263 -22.45 -3.05 15.39
CA VAL A 263 -23.83 -2.64 15.70
C VAL A 263 -24.82 -3.82 15.53
N ASN A 264 -24.60 -4.67 14.54
CA ASN A 264 -25.45 -5.86 14.33
C ASN A 264 -25.20 -6.96 15.37
N ASN A 265 -23.96 -7.15 15.85
CA ASN A 265 -23.66 -8.12 16.91
C ASN A 265 -24.15 -7.66 18.30
N SER A 266 -24.11 -6.36 18.60
CA SER A 266 -24.65 -5.81 19.86
C SER A 266 -26.18 -5.81 19.90
N SER A 267 -26.86 -5.99 18.76
CA SER A 267 -28.32 -6.17 18.70
C SER A 267 -28.76 -7.63 18.93
N PHE A 268 -27.83 -8.60 18.97
CA PHE A 268 -28.15 -10.01 19.23
C PHE A 268 -28.10 -10.41 20.71
N ASP A 269 -27.64 -9.52 21.60
CA ASP A 269 -27.45 -9.81 23.03
C ASP A 269 -28.53 -9.17 23.94
N VAL A 270 -29.66 -8.72 23.38
CA VAL A 270 -30.80 -8.14 24.13
C VAL A 270 -32.08 -8.98 24.02
N ARG A 271 -31.97 -10.27 23.66
CA ARG A 271 -33.13 -11.20 23.63
C ARG A 271 -32.84 -12.55 24.29
N LYS A 272 -32.15 -12.54 25.43
CA LYS A 272 -32.14 -13.66 26.38
C LYS A 272 -32.12 -13.14 27.82
N GLU A 273 -33.24 -12.58 28.24
CA GLU A 273 -33.77 -12.75 29.61
C GLU A 273 -35.27 -12.96 29.51
#